data_AF-L9LBW7-F1
#
_entry.id   AF-L9LBW7-F1
#
_cell.length_a   1.000
_cell.length_b   1.000
_cell.length_c   1.000
_cell.angle_alpha   90.00
_cell.angle_beta   90.00
_cell.angle_gamma   90.00
#
_symmetry.space_group_name_H-M   'P 1'
#
loop_
_entity.id
_entity.type
_entity.pdbx_description
1 polymer ?
#
loop_
_entity_poly.entity_id
_entity_poly.type
_entity_poly.pdbx_seq_one_letter_code
_entity_poly.pdbx_strand_id
1 'polypeptide(L)'
;MTRQKLSFMLLSNLQMVLQEEFQLQHYAHFEQTNIKTQLQQLGITLSMTTTELSPAQIKQLLQNPPAGVDPVIWEQAKVDNPDAEKLIPVPMVGFKELPHRLKVVQDQMTKQHQTRLDTISEDISELQKNQITTMAKIAQYKRKLMDLSHRTLQVLIKQEIQRKSGYANQADEEQLRVQPDTIQCELNAPTQFKGPLNELIAQIRMQNNFGAVKSEERCYIDADLLQEIKQHLKQ
;
A
#
# COMPACT_ATOMS: atom_id res chain seq x y z
N MET A 1 5.60 -26.73 43.97
CA MET A 1 5.00 -26.36 42.68
C MET A 1 5.34 -24.92 42.36
N THR A 2 6.06 -24.68 41.26
CA THR A 2 6.47 -23.34 40.83
C THR A 2 5.29 -22.64 40.18
N ARG A 3 4.75 -21.59 40.80
CA ARG A 3 3.69 -20.76 40.20
C ARG A 3 4.32 -19.94 39.06
N GLN A 4 3.75 -20.03 37.87
CA GLN A 4 4.18 -19.25 36.71
C GLN A 4 3.14 -18.17 36.39
N LYS A 5 3.61 -16.97 36.04
CA LYS A 5 2.77 -15.87 35.55
C LYS A 5 2.92 -15.79 34.04
N LEU A 6 1.80 -15.84 33.33
CA LEU A 6 1.74 -15.65 31.88
C LEU A 6 0.98 -14.34 31.60
N SER A 7 1.59 -13.41 30.86
CA SER A 7 0.95 -12.17 30.40
C SER A 7 0.83 -12.23 28.88
N PHE A 8 -0.36 -11.96 28.34
CA PHE A 8 -0.63 -11.93 26.91
C PHE A 8 -1.64 -10.83 26.59
N MET A 9 -1.54 -10.25 25.41
CA MET A 9 -2.49 -9.26 24.88
C MET A 9 -3.07 -9.81 23.58
N LEU A 10 -4.39 -9.80 23.46
CA LEU A 10 -5.08 -10.16 22.22
C LEU A 10 -5.33 -8.89 21.42
N LEU A 11 -4.80 -8.83 20.21
CA LEU A 11 -5.01 -7.72 19.27
C LEU A 11 -6.11 -8.12 18.30
N SER A 12 -7.16 -7.31 18.19
CA SER A 12 -8.21 -7.50 17.19
C SER A 12 -7.75 -6.92 15.85
N ASN A 13 -8.15 -7.52 14.74
CA ASN A 13 -7.84 -7.01 13.39
C ASN A 13 -8.76 -5.85 12.94
N LEU A 14 -9.67 -5.36 13.80
CA LEU A 14 -10.52 -4.20 13.49
C LEU A 14 -9.82 -2.89 13.86
N GLN A 15 -10.04 -1.88 13.01
CA GLN A 15 -9.55 -0.49 13.02
C GLN A 15 -9.04 0.02 14.39
N MET A 16 -7.85 0.65 14.40
CA MET A 16 -7.11 1.16 15.58
C MET A 16 -7.94 1.87 16.67
N VAL A 17 -9.10 2.43 16.32
CA VAL A 17 -9.97 3.19 17.22
C VAL A 17 -10.74 2.30 18.22
N LEU A 18 -10.85 0.98 17.99
CA LEU A 18 -11.63 0.07 18.86
C LEU A 18 -10.79 -0.77 19.82
N GLN A 19 -9.49 -0.55 19.89
CA GLN A 19 -8.57 -1.41 20.66
C GLN A 19 -8.83 -1.34 22.19
N GLU A 20 -9.22 -0.18 22.72
CA GLU A 20 -9.47 0.02 24.16
C GLU A 20 -10.75 -0.66 24.64
N GLU A 21 -11.86 -0.55 23.90
CA GLU A 21 -13.11 -1.24 24.25
C GLU A 21 -12.98 -2.76 24.21
N PHE A 22 -12.09 -3.28 23.36
CA PHE A 22 -11.84 -4.70 23.19
C PHE A 22 -11.19 -5.34 24.43
N GLN A 23 -10.30 -4.65 25.14
CA GLN A 23 -9.60 -5.21 26.32
C GLN A 23 -10.55 -5.47 27.51
N LEU A 24 -11.52 -4.57 27.75
CA LEU A 24 -12.52 -4.72 28.81
C LEU A 24 -13.54 -5.81 28.48
N GLN A 25 -13.98 -5.89 27.22
CA GLN A 25 -14.85 -6.98 26.75
C GLN A 25 -14.18 -8.35 26.88
N HIS A 26 -12.87 -8.42 26.65
CA HIS A 26 -12.10 -9.66 26.80
C HIS A 26 -12.00 -10.13 28.25
N TYR A 27 -11.78 -9.22 29.20
CA TYR A 27 -11.81 -9.60 30.62
C TYR A 27 -13.18 -10.13 31.03
N ALA A 28 -14.24 -9.41 30.64
CA ALA A 28 -15.61 -9.82 30.92
C ALA A 28 -15.93 -11.20 30.31
N HIS A 29 -15.35 -11.51 29.13
CA HIS A 29 -15.42 -12.83 28.51
C HIS A 29 -14.70 -13.91 29.35
N PHE A 30 -13.48 -13.64 29.83
CA PHE A 30 -12.75 -14.59 30.69
C PHE A 30 -13.39 -14.82 32.06
N GLU A 31 -14.17 -13.86 32.56
CA GLU A 31 -14.96 -14.00 33.80
C GLU A 31 -16.29 -14.75 33.61
N GLN A 32 -16.71 -15.04 32.36
CA GLN A 32 -17.90 -15.86 32.12
C GLN A 32 -17.71 -17.25 32.73
N THR A 33 -18.75 -17.75 33.39
CA THR A 33 -18.67 -18.97 34.22
C THR A 33 -18.15 -20.18 33.44
N ASN A 34 -18.61 -20.37 32.21
CA ASN A 34 -18.17 -21.45 31.32
C ASN A 34 -16.67 -21.37 30.99
N ILE A 35 -16.17 -20.17 30.69
CA ILE A 35 -14.78 -19.94 30.29
C ILE A 35 -13.86 -20.04 31.51
N LYS A 36 -14.27 -19.47 32.64
CA LYS A 36 -13.54 -19.57 33.91
C LYS A 36 -13.35 -21.03 34.35
N THR A 37 -14.36 -21.88 34.19
CA THR A 37 -14.24 -23.32 34.48
C THR A 37 -13.25 -24.01 33.54
N GLN A 38 -13.25 -23.67 32.25
CA GLN A 38 -12.29 -24.22 31.28
C GLN A 38 -10.85 -23.79 31.60
N LEU A 39 -10.63 -22.52 31.97
CA LEU A 39 -9.32 -22.03 32.38
C LEU A 39 -8.81 -22.71 33.66
N GLN A 40 -9.69 -22.94 34.64
CA GLN A 40 -9.34 -23.67 35.86
C GLN A 40 -8.93 -25.12 35.58
N GLN A 41 -9.57 -25.78 34.61
CA GLN A 41 -9.16 -27.13 34.16
C GLN A 41 -7.77 -27.14 33.53
N LEU A 42 -7.36 -26.04 32.90
CA LEU A 42 -6.01 -25.85 32.36
C LEU A 42 -4.99 -25.43 33.43
N GLY A 43 -5.38 -25.37 34.70
CA GLY A 43 -4.51 -25.02 35.83
C GLY A 43 -4.36 -23.51 36.08
N ILE A 44 -5.15 -22.67 35.40
CA ILE A 44 -5.12 -21.21 35.60
C ILE A 44 -5.92 -20.88 36.87
N THR A 45 -5.21 -20.48 37.92
CA THR A 45 -5.81 -20.23 39.24
C THR A 45 -6.30 -18.78 39.40
N LEU A 46 -5.67 -17.82 38.71
CA LEU A 46 -5.99 -16.40 38.82
C LEU A 46 -5.81 -15.72 37.46
N SER A 47 -6.87 -15.08 36.95
CA SER A 47 -6.85 -14.20 35.79
C SER A 47 -6.93 -12.76 36.26
N MET A 48 -6.05 -11.91 35.74
CA MET A 48 -6.06 -10.47 35.97
C MET A 48 -5.82 -9.78 34.64
N THR A 49 -6.53 -8.68 34.37
CA THR A 49 -6.21 -7.82 33.23
C THR A 49 -5.14 -6.81 33.56
N THR A 50 -4.16 -6.71 32.67
CA THR A 50 -3.37 -5.50 32.48
C THR A 50 -3.97 -4.79 31.28
N THR A 51 -5.04 -4.03 31.50
CA THR A 51 -5.53 -3.11 30.46
C THR A 51 -4.41 -2.13 30.13
N GLU A 52 -4.41 -1.59 28.90
CA GLU A 52 -3.82 -0.26 28.71
C GLU A 52 -4.36 0.63 29.82
N LEU A 53 -3.48 1.41 30.45
CA LEU A 53 -3.86 2.16 31.63
C LEU A 53 -5.02 3.08 31.23
N SER A 54 -6.23 2.77 31.71
CA SER A 54 -7.40 3.61 31.48
C SER A 54 -7.07 5.04 31.92
N PRO A 55 -7.66 6.09 31.34
CA PRO A 55 -7.47 7.46 31.82
C PRO A 55 -7.68 7.59 33.35
N ALA A 56 -8.55 6.78 33.94
CA ALA A 56 -8.73 6.70 35.40
C ALA A 56 -7.53 6.05 36.12
N GLN A 57 -6.96 4.97 35.56
CA GLN A 57 -5.77 4.29 36.09
C GLN A 57 -4.51 5.14 35.93
N ILE A 58 -4.35 5.83 34.80
CA ILE A 58 -3.27 6.82 34.59
C ILE A 58 -3.38 7.92 35.64
N LYS A 59 -4.57 8.51 35.80
CA LYS A 59 -4.81 9.51 36.86
C LYS A 59 -4.46 8.99 38.25
N GLN A 60 -4.83 7.74 38.56
CA GLN A 60 -4.50 7.11 39.83
C GLN A 60 -3.00 6.88 40.01
N LEU A 61 -2.28 6.45 38.97
CA LEU A 61 -0.83 6.28 39.00
C LEU A 61 -0.09 7.61 39.16
N LEU A 62 -0.61 8.68 38.56
CA LEU A 62 -0.02 10.02 38.64
C LEU A 62 -0.37 10.76 39.94
N GLN A 63 -1.34 10.26 40.71
CA GLN A 63 -1.83 10.91 41.93
C GLN A 63 -0.84 10.81 43.10
N ASN A 64 -0.09 9.71 43.20
CA ASN A 64 0.88 9.50 44.27
C ASN A 64 2.27 9.20 43.70
N PRO A 65 3.35 9.79 44.25
CA PRO A 65 4.70 9.48 43.81
C PRO A 65 5.05 8.01 44.08
N PRO A 66 5.78 7.35 43.17
CA PRO A 66 6.31 6.00 43.41
C PRO A 66 7.23 5.95 44.63
N ALA A 67 7.32 4.78 45.26
CA ALA A 67 8.12 4.59 46.47
C ALA A 67 9.59 5.01 46.26
N GLY A 68 10.08 5.90 47.12
CA GLY A 68 11.46 6.41 47.07
C GLY A 68 11.69 7.62 46.16
N VAL A 69 10.63 8.18 45.54
CA VAL A 69 10.68 9.41 44.74
C VAL A 69 10.17 10.58 45.55
N ASP A 70 10.88 11.70 45.54
CA ASP A 70 10.44 12.95 46.18
C ASP A 70 9.15 13.47 45.52
N PRO A 71 8.08 13.77 46.28
CA PRO A 71 6.84 14.34 45.74
C PRO A 71 7.06 15.59 44.86
N VAL A 72 8.03 16.45 45.19
CA VAL A 72 8.31 17.67 44.43
C VAL A 72 8.87 17.34 43.05
N ILE A 73 9.82 16.40 42.99
CA ILE A 73 10.43 15.94 41.74
C ILE A 73 9.40 15.20 40.87
N TRP A 74 8.50 14.45 41.48
CA TRP A 74 7.43 13.75 40.77
C TRP A 74 6.44 14.71 40.10
N GLU A 75 5.99 15.76 40.81
CA GLU A 75 5.13 16.79 40.22
C GLU A 75 5.85 17.54 39.09
N GLN A 76 7.14 17.85 39.26
CA GLN A 76 7.92 18.47 38.21
C GLN A 76 8.03 17.56 36.97
N ALA A 77 8.26 16.26 37.14
CA ALA A 77 8.34 15.32 36.03
C ALA A 77 7.02 15.17 35.25
N LYS A 78 5.87 15.40 35.90
CA LYS A 78 4.56 15.46 35.23
C LYS A 78 4.42 16.72 34.38
N VAL A 79 4.88 17.87 34.88
CA VAL A 79 4.87 19.15 34.16
C VAL A 79 5.84 19.14 32.98
N ASP A 80 7.02 18.56 33.16
CA ASP A 80 8.07 18.49 32.14
C ASP A 80 7.82 17.41 31.07
N ASN A 81 6.69 16.70 31.16
CA ASN A 81 6.33 15.69 30.18
C ASN A 81 6.00 16.34 28.82
N PRO A 82 6.74 16.03 27.74
CA PRO A 82 6.51 16.65 26.44
C PRO A 82 5.21 16.21 25.76
N ASP A 83 4.63 15.06 26.13
CA ASP A 83 3.39 14.54 25.57
C ASP A 83 2.59 13.80 26.65
N ALA A 84 1.67 14.51 27.32
CA ALA A 84 0.87 13.96 28.41
C ALA A 84 -0.23 12.98 27.95
N GLU A 85 -0.52 12.91 26.65
CA GLU A 85 -1.50 11.96 26.11
C GLU A 85 -0.87 10.59 25.87
N LYS A 86 0.40 10.56 25.44
CA LYS A 86 1.09 9.31 25.05
C LYS A 86 2.16 8.85 26.03
N LEU A 87 2.64 9.73 26.91
CA LEU A 87 3.74 9.45 27.81
C LEU A 87 3.32 9.66 29.26
N ILE A 88 3.92 8.86 30.15
CA ILE A 88 3.85 9.04 31.60
C ILE A 88 5.27 9.08 32.17
N PRO A 89 5.53 9.89 33.21
CA PRO A 89 6.81 9.85 33.90
C PRO A 89 7.01 8.48 34.55
N VAL A 90 8.18 7.87 34.32
CA VAL A 90 8.58 6.60 34.93
C VAL A 90 9.93 6.82 35.62
N PRO A 91 10.04 6.58 36.94
CA PRO A 91 11.27 6.84 37.66
C PRO A 91 12.36 5.81 37.29
N MET A 92 13.57 6.31 37.05
CA MET A 92 14.76 5.46 36.84
C MET A 92 15.58 5.44 38.14
N VAL A 93 15.47 4.36 38.91
CA VAL A 93 16.09 4.27 40.24
C VAL A 93 17.44 3.54 40.16
N GLY A 94 18.53 4.30 40.32
CA GLY A 94 19.90 3.77 40.35
C GLY A 94 20.53 3.55 38.98
N PHE A 95 21.86 3.36 38.98
CA PHE A 95 22.64 3.32 37.73
C PHE A 95 22.33 2.11 36.83
N LYS A 96 21.77 1.03 37.38
CA LYS A 96 21.43 -0.19 36.60
C LYS A 96 20.22 -0.01 35.67
N GLU A 97 19.34 0.95 35.96
CA GLU A 97 18.16 1.22 35.14
C GLU A 97 18.50 1.92 33.82
N LEU A 98 19.58 2.73 33.79
CA LEU A 98 20.04 3.39 32.58
C LEU A 98 20.45 2.42 31.46
N PRO A 99 21.37 1.45 31.68
CA PRO A 99 21.70 0.47 30.65
C PRO A 99 20.53 -0.48 30.38
N HIS A 100 19.64 -0.73 31.34
CA HIS A 100 18.42 -1.51 31.11
C HIS A 100 17.50 -0.80 30.11
N ARG A 101 17.22 0.49 30.29
CA ARG A 101 16.39 1.28 29.36
C ARG A 101 17.01 1.36 27.96
N LEU A 102 18.32 1.58 27.88
CA LEU A 102 19.01 1.68 26.59
C LEU A 102 19.07 0.34 25.85
N LYS A 103 19.49 -0.75 26.52
CA LYS A 103 19.77 -2.03 25.86
C LYS A 103 18.56 -2.96 25.81
N VAL A 104 17.70 -2.96 26.81
CA VAL A 104 16.57 -3.89 26.86
C VAL A 104 15.36 -3.24 26.23
N VAL A 105 15.02 -2.01 26.60
CA VAL A 105 13.79 -1.37 26.10
C VAL A 105 14.01 -0.78 24.71
N GLN A 106 14.98 0.12 24.53
CA GLN A 106 15.14 0.84 23.26
C GLN A 106 15.64 -0.05 22.13
N ASP A 107 16.68 -0.86 22.34
CA ASP A 107 17.20 -1.75 21.29
C ASP A 107 16.16 -2.81 20.86
N GLN A 108 15.38 -3.36 21.80
CA GLN A 108 14.29 -4.28 21.46
C GLN A 108 13.21 -3.59 20.62
N MET A 109 12.79 -2.38 21.00
CA MET A 109 11.80 -1.61 20.23
C MET A 109 12.34 -1.25 18.83
N THR A 110 13.58 -0.79 18.73
CA THR A 110 14.24 -0.49 17.45
C THR A 110 14.29 -1.73 16.55
N LYS A 111 14.66 -2.89 17.11
CA LYS A 111 14.65 -4.16 16.36
C LYS A 111 13.26 -4.54 15.87
N GLN A 112 12.24 -4.40 16.73
CA GLN A 112 10.85 -4.67 16.31
C GLN A 112 10.39 -3.72 15.20
N HIS A 113 10.72 -2.43 15.31
CA HIS A 113 10.43 -1.45 14.27
C HIS A 113 11.14 -1.78 12.97
N GLN A 114 12.42 -2.17 13.03
CA GLN A 114 13.17 -2.59 11.85
C GLN A 114 12.52 -3.80 11.18
N THR A 115 12.16 -4.84 11.93
CA THR A 115 11.48 -6.01 11.38
C THR A 115 10.14 -5.66 10.73
N ARG A 116 9.38 -4.71 11.30
CA ARG A 116 8.14 -4.21 10.70
C ARG A 116 8.40 -3.47 9.39
N LEU A 117 9.43 -2.62 9.34
CA LEU A 117 9.83 -1.93 8.12
C LEU A 117 10.29 -2.90 7.03
N ASP A 118 11.05 -3.93 7.40
CA ASP A 118 11.50 -4.97 6.48
C ASP A 118 10.30 -5.73 5.88
N THR A 119 9.31 -6.08 6.71
CA THR A 119 8.07 -6.72 6.25
C THR A 119 7.31 -5.85 5.26
N ILE A 120 7.13 -4.56 5.58
CA ILE A 120 6.46 -3.60 4.69
C ILE A 120 7.25 -3.45 3.38
N SER A 121 8.59 -3.42 3.44
CA SER A 121 9.44 -3.34 2.27
C SER A 121 9.31 -4.58 1.37
N GLU A 122 9.20 -5.77 1.96
CA GLU A 122 8.94 -7.01 1.22
C GLU A 122 7.58 -6.97 0.54
N ASP A 123 6.52 -6.56 1.26
CA ASP A 123 5.16 -6.44 0.72
C ASP A 123 5.12 -5.44 -0.45
N ILE A 124 5.82 -4.31 -0.34
CA ILE A 124 5.94 -3.33 -1.43
C ILE A 124 6.66 -3.94 -2.63
N SER A 125 7.74 -4.69 -2.40
CA SER A 125 8.51 -5.33 -3.47
C SER A 125 7.69 -6.39 -4.20
N GLU A 126 6.92 -7.19 -3.47
CA GLU A 126 5.98 -8.15 -4.04
C GLU A 126 4.88 -7.45 -4.84
N LEU A 127 4.31 -6.38 -4.31
CA LEU A 127 3.28 -5.59 -5.00
C LEU A 127 3.81 -5.01 -6.33
N GLN A 128 5.03 -4.47 -6.33
CA GLN A 128 5.69 -3.96 -7.53
C GLN A 128 5.90 -5.05 -8.59
N LYS A 129 6.33 -6.25 -8.18
CA LYS A 129 6.47 -7.41 -9.07
C LYS A 129 5.11 -7.81 -9.68
N ASN A 130 4.06 -7.83 -8.85
CA ASN A 130 2.70 -8.14 -9.29
C ASN A 130 2.14 -7.09 -10.25
N GLN A 131 2.49 -5.82 -10.05
CA GLN A 131 2.12 -4.73 -10.95
C GLN A 131 2.68 -4.96 -12.37
N ILE A 132 3.96 -5.30 -12.51
CA ILE A 132 4.60 -5.54 -13.81
C ILE A 132 3.87 -6.67 -14.56
N THR A 133 3.58 -7.77 -13.86
CA THR A 133 2.86 -8.92 -14.43
C THR A 133 1.42 -8.53 -14.82
N THR A 134 0.75 -7.72 -14.00
CA THR A 134 -0.60 -7.22 -14.28
C THR A 134 -0.62 -6.31 -15.50
N MET A 135 0.37 -5.43 -15.66
CA MET A 135 0.51 -4.58 -16.85
C MET A 135 0.67 -5.41 -18.12
N ALA A 136 1.48 -6.48 -18.08
CA ALA A 136 1.62 -7.40 -19.22
C ALA A 136 0.28 -8.09 -19.57
N LYS A 137 -0.47 -8.55 -18.55
CA LYS A 137 -1.81 -9.13 -18.73
C LYS A 137 -2.80 -8.12 -19.32
N ILE A 138 -2.80 -6.87 -18.86
CA ILE A 138 -3.64 -5.80 -19.42
C ILE A 138 -3.34 -5.61 -20.91
N ALA A 139 -2.06 -5.54 -21.30
CA ALA A 139 -1.69 -5.42 -22.70
C ALA A 139 -2.14 -6.64 -23.52
N GLN A 140 -2.01 -7.85 -22.98
CA GLN A 140 -2.51 -9.07 -23.61
C GLN A 140 -4.04 -9.04 -23.80
N TYR A 141 -4.79 -8.65 -22.77
CA TYR A 141 -6.25 -8.57 -22.83
C TYR A 141 -6.74 -7.49 -23.80
N LYS A 142 -6.05 -6.35 -23.89
CA LYS A 142 -6.34 -5.34 -24.92
C LYS A 142 -6.17 -5.89 -26.33
N ARG A 143 -5.10 -6.64 -26.61
CA ARG A 143 -4.91 -7.29 -27.92
C ARG A 143 -5.99 -8.34 -28.20
N LYS A 144 -6.31 -9.18 -27.21
CA LYS A 144 -7.35 -10.21 -27.34
C LYS A 144 -8.74 -9.60 -27.56
N LEU A 145 -9.04 -8.49 -26.90
CA LEU A 145 -10.30 -7.76 -27.10
C LEU A 145 -10.40 -7.24 -28.54
N MET A 146 -9.33 -6.68 -29.08
CA MET A 146 -9.30 -6.21 -30.48
C MET A 146 -9.49 -7.35 -31.48
N ASP A 147 -8.82 -8.50 -31.27
CA ASP A 147 -9.00 -9.71 -32.09
C ASP A 147 -10.43 -10.24 -32.04
N LEU A 148 -10.99 -10.39 -30.83
CA LEU A 148 -12.36 -10.87 -30.65
C LEU A 148 -13.37 -9.89 -31.23
N SER A 149 -13.20 -8.59 -31.04
CA SER A 149 -14.07 -7.57 -31.64
C SER A 149 -14.06 -7.68 -33.16
N HIS A 150 -12.90 -7.86 -33.78
CA HIS A 150 -12.79 -8.05 -35.23
C HIS A 150 -13.47 -9.34 -35.69
N ARG A 151 -13.24 -10.46 -35.00
CA ARG A 151 -13.86 -11.75 -35.32
C ARG A 151 -15.39 -11.73 -35.16
N THR A 152 -15.88 -11.09 -34.09
CA THR A 152 -17.31 -10.90 -33.88
C THR A 152 -17.92 -10.07 -35.01
N LEU A 153 -17.27 -8.98 -35.42
CA LEU A 153 -17.72 -8.19 -36.56
C LEU A 153 -17.75 -9.04 -37.86
N GLN A 154 -16.71 -9.84 -38.13
CA GLN A 154 -16.70 -10.74 -39.30
C GLN A 154 -17.85 -11.76 -39.27
N VAL A 155 -18.16 -12.33 -38.11
CA VAL A 155 -19.29 -13.27 -37.96
C VAL A 155 -20.61 -12.56 -38.21
N LEU A 156 -20.81 -11.36 -37.64
CA LEU A 156 -22.01 -10.55 -37.86
C LEU A 156 -22.19 -10.21 -39.33
N ILE A 157 -21.13 -9.78 -40.02
CA ILE A 157 -21.16 -9.49 -41.46
C ILE A 157 -21.58 -10.74 -42.25
N LYS A 158 -20.96 -11.90 -41.99
CA LYS A 158 -21.29 -13.15 -42.70
C LYS A 158 -22.73 -13.58 -42.44
N GLN A 159 -23.21 -13.46 -41.21
CA GLN A 159 -24.59 -13.76 -40.86
C GLN A 159 -25.57 -12.83 -41.59
N GLU A 160 -25.27 -11.53 -41.65
CA GLU A 160 -26.15 -10.56 -42.31
C GLU A 160 -26.20 -10.80 -43.82
N ILE A 161 -25.06 -11.08 -44.47
CA ILE A 161 -25.01 -11.46 -45.89
C ILE A 161 -25.86 -12.71 -46.14
N GLN A 162 -25.72 -13.76 -45.31
CA GLN A 162 -26.48 -14.99 -45.48
C GLN A 162 -27.98 -14.76 -45.29
N ARG A 163 -28.36 -13.95 -44.29
CA ARG A 163 -29.76 -13.60 -43.99
C ARG A 163 -30.42 -12.78 -45.09
N LYS A 164 -29.66 -11.88 -45.72
CA LYS A 164 -30.12 -10.95 -46.76
C LYS A 164 -29.92 -11.45 -48.18
N SER A 165 -29.30 -12.62 -48.35
CA SER A 165 -29.11 -13.24 -49.67
C SER A 165 -30.45 -13.44 -50.38
N GLY A 166 -30.57 -12.91 -51.60
CA GLY A 166 -31.77 -13.01 -52.43
C GLY A 166 -32.81 -11.92 -52.20
N TYR A 167 -32.61 -11.00 -51.26
CA TYR A 167 -33.41 -9.77 -51.15
C TYR A 167 -32.79 -8.64 -51.97
N ALA A 168 -33.63 -7.71 -52.44
CA ALA A 168 -33.13 -6.47 -53.05
C ALA A 168 -32.45 -5.58 -51.98
N ASN A 169 -31.36 -4.92 -52.37
CA ASN A 169 -30.63 -3.99 -51.49
C ASN A 169 -31.56 -2.91 -50.97
N GLN A 170 -31.49 -2.66 -49.66
CA GLN A 170 -32.34 -1.67 -48.99
C GLN A 170 -31.69 -0.29 -49.01
N ALA A 171 -32.50 0.77 -48.92
CA ALA A 171 -31.99 2.14 -48.88
C ALA A 171 -31.00 2.38 -47.74
N ASP A 172 -31.25 1.80 -46.56
CA ASP A 172 -30.36 1.90 -45.39
C ASP A 172 -28.99 1.23 -45.64
N GLU A 173 -28.95 0.15 -46.43
CA GLU A 173 -27.71 -0.55 -46.78
C GLU A 173 -26.85 0.30 -47.72
N GLU A 174 -27.49 0.98 -48.68
CA GLU A 174 -26.80 1.92 -49.58
C GLU A 174 -26.26 3.11 -48.79
N GLN A 175 -27.01 3.64 -47.81
CA GLN A 175 -26.52 4.68 -46.92
C GLN A 175 -25.34 4.22 -46.06
N LEU A 176 -25.38 2.99 -45.55
CA LEU A 176 -24.27 2.42 -44.77
C LEU A 176 -23.02 2.28 -45.64
N ARG A 177 -23.16 1.91 -46.92
CA ARG A 177 -22.04 1.74 -47.87
C ARG A 177 -21.26 3.03 -48.11
N VAL A 178 -21.93 4.18 -48.14
CA VAL A 178 -21.28 5.48 -48.41
C VAL A 178 -20.20 5.81 -47.38
N GLN A 179 -20.38 5.42 -46.10
CA GLN A 179 -19.43 5.77 -45.05
C GLN A 179 -18.07 5.05 -45.19
N PRO A 180 -18.00 3.70 -45.31
CA PRO A 180 -16.76 3.00 -45.62
C PRO A 180 -16.11 3.48 -46.91
N ASP A 181 -16.90 3.73 -47.97
CA ASP A 181 -16.36 4.18 -49.26
C ASP A 181 -15.68 5.55 -49.12
N THR A 182 -16.28 6.48 -48.36
CA THR A 182 -15.68 7.79 -48.06
C THR A 182 -14.36 7.63 -47.30
N ILE A 183 -14.36 6.85 -46.22
CA ILE A 183 -13.17 6.60 -45.40
C ILE A 183 -12.06 5.94 -46.25
N GLN A 184 -12.43 4.98 -47.10
CA GLN A 184 -11.49 4.28 -47.96
C GLN A 184 -10.87 5.22 -49.00
N CYS A 185 -11.66 6.13 -49.58
CA CYS A 185 -11.16 7.16 -50.49
C CYS A 185 -10.18 8.11 -49.80
N GLU A 186 -10.50 8.58 -48.59
CA GLU A 186 -9.62 9.44 -47.80
C GLU A 186 -8.31 8.75 -47.41
N LEU A 187 -8.35 7.49 -46.98
CA LEU A 187 -7.16 6.72 -46.64
C LEU A 187 -6.27 6.44 -47.85
N ASN A 188 -6.86 6.26 -49.03
CA ASN A 188 -6.10 5.99 -50.26
C ASN A 188 -5.59 7.24 -50.97
N ALA A 189 -6.11 8.42 -50.61
CA ALA A 189 -5.64 9.70 -51.14
C ALA A 189 -4.12 9.84 -50.89
N PRO A 190 -3.29 9.93 -51.94
CA PRO A 190 -1.82 9.89 -51.81
C PRO A 190 -1.25 11.00 -50.91
N THR A 191 -1.93 12.14 -50.87
CA THR A 191 -1.50 13.37 -50.20
C THR A 191 -1.93 13.46 -48.73
N GLN A 192 -2.90 12.67 -48.28
CA GLN A 192 -3.45 12.78 -46.92
C GLN A 192 -2.55 12.08 -45.88
N PHE A 193 -2.20 10.82 -46.13
CA PHE A 193 -1.49 10.00 -45.12
C PHE A 193 -0.15 9.45 -45.61
N LYS A 194 -0.09 8.90 -46.82
CA LYS A 194 1.11 8.20 -47.32
C LYS A 194 2.29 9.14 -47.55
N GLY A 195 2.05 10.32 -48.12
CA GLY A 195 3.09 11.35 -48.30
C GLY A 195 3.71 11.82 -46.98
N PRO A 196 2.92 12.37 -46.04
CA PRO A 196 3.42 12.85 -44.75
C PRO A 196 4.10 11.76 -43.92
N LEU A 197 3.58 10.52 -43.93
CA LEU A 197 4.22 9.40 -43.21
C LEU A 197 5.58 9.05 -43.80
N ASN A 198 5.69 9.00 -45.13
CA ASN A 198 6.97 8.69 -45.78
C ASN A 198 8.00 9.80 -45.54
N GLU A 199 7.56 11.06 -45.55
CA GLU A 199 8.40 12.20 -45.21
C GLU A 199 8.87 12.12 -43.75
N LEU A 200 7.98 11.86 -42.80
CA LEU A 200 8.34 11.71 -41.38
C LEU A 200 9.32 10.56 -41.16
N ILE A 201 9.09 9.41 -41.80
CA ILE A 201 10.01 8.26 -41.74
C ILE A 201 11.37 8.63 -42.33
N ALA A 202 11.40 9.35 -43.45
CA ALA A 202 12.64 9.82 -44.05
C ALA A 202 13.38 10.80 -43.12
N GLN A 203 12.67 11.75 -42.51
CA GLN A 203 13.24 12.69 -41.54
C GLN A 203 13.82 11.98 -40.31
N ILE A 204 13.10 11.01 -39.72
CA ILE A 204 13.59 10.21 -38.58
C ILE A 204 14.86 9.45 -38.98
N ARG A 205 14.89 8.82 -40.16
CA ARG A 205 16.09 8.11 -40.66
C ARG A 205 17.29 9.04 -40.82
N MET A 206 17.07 10.23 -41.40
CA MET A 206 18.11 11.23 -41.55
C MET A 206 18.60 11.71 -40.18
N GLN A 207 17.70 12.09 -39.28
CA GLN A 207 18.06 12.53 -37.94
C GLN A 207 18.82 11.49 -37.12
N ASN A 208 18.46 10.19 -37.23
CA ASN A 208 19.19 9.13 -36.53
C ASN A 208 20.63 8.98 -37.06
N ASN A 209 20.84 9.09 -38.38
CA ASN A 209 22.18 9.08 -38.95
C ASN A 209 23.02 10.30 -38.51
N PHE A 210 22.41 11.48 -38.42
CA PHE A 210 23.09 12.70 -37.95
C PHE A 210 23.29 12.73 -36.42
N GLY A 211 22.36 12.15 -35.65
CA GLY A 211 22.41 12.07 -34.19
C GLY A 211 23.50 11.14 -33.67
N ALA A 212 23.78 10.03 -34.38
CA ALA A 212 24.88 9.14 -34.08
C ALA A 212 26.25 9.85 -34.13
N VAL A 213 26.42 10.82 -35.04
CA VAL A 213 27.66 11.60 -35.20
C VAL A 213 27.80 12.70 -34.13
N LYS A 214 26.69 13.25 -33.62
CA LYS A 214 26.69 14.25 -32.53
C LYS A 214 26.81 13.67 -31.12
N SER A 215 26.65 12.35 -30.98
CA SER A 215 26.69 11.66 -29.68
C SER A 215 28.10 11.58 -29.06
N GLU A 216 29.14 12.05 -29.76
CA GLU A 216 30.52 12.08 -29.25
C GLU A 216 30.79 13.23 -28.28
N GLU A 217 29.98 14.30 -28.29
CA GLU A 217 29.99 15.31 -27.23
C GLU A 217 29.23 14.77 -26.01
N ARG A 218 29.90 13.93 -25.23
CA ARG A 218 29.39 13.43 -23.94
C ARG A 218 29.19 14.61 -22.98
N CYS A 219 28.00 15.20 -23.00
CA CYS A 219 27.52 16.03 -21.92
C CYS A 219 27.42 15.13 -20.67
N TYR A 220 28.41 15.24 -19.78
CA TYR A 220 28.38 14.57 -18.49
C TYR A 220 27.34 15.30 -17.63
N ILE A 221 26.12 14.76 -17.61
CA ILE A 221 25.10 15.22 -16.68
C ILE A 221 25.52 14.73 -15.31
N ASP A 222 25.76 15.67 -14.40
CA ASP A 222 26.10 15.38 -13.02
C ASP A 222 24.98 14.56 -12.33
N ALA A 223 25.36 13.49 -11.66
CA ALA A 223 24.43 12.55 -11.06
C ALA A 223 23.66 13.18 -9.89
N ASP A 224 24.30 14.12 -9.18
CA ASP A 224 23.72 14.81 -8.04
C ASP A 224 22.62 15.79 -8.49
N LEU A 225 22.88 16.56 -9.56
CA LEU A 225 21.87 17.42 -10.18
C LEU A 225 20.66 16.62 -10.67
N LEU A 226 20.88 15.45 -11.25
CA LEU A 226 19.79 14.58 -11.71
C LEU A 226 18.95 14.05 -10.54
N GLN A 227 19.59 13.74 -9.42
CA GLN A 227 18.89 13.34 -8.20
C GLN A 227 18.05 14.47 -7.62
N GLU A 228 18.55 15.70 -7.61
CA GLU A 228 17.83 16.89 -7.16
C GLU A 228 16.60 17.17 -8.04
N ILE A 229 16.76 17.13 -9.36
CA ILE A 229 15.66 17.26 -10.32
C ILE A 229 14.60 16.18 -10.07
N LYS A 230 15.02 14.93 -9.85
CA LYS A 230 14.10 13.82 -9.54
C LYS A 230 13.35 14.03 -8.22
N GLN A 231 13.96 14.65 -7.22
CA GLN A 231 13.29 14.98 -5.96
C GLN A 231 12.26 16.11 -6.16
N HIS A 232 12.60 17.13 -6.94
CA HIS A 232 11.70 18.25 -7.24
C HIS A 232 10.45 17.80 -8.01
N LEU A 233 10.59 16.88 -8.96
CA LEU A 233 9.48 16.32 -9.75
C LEU A 233 8.55 15.40 -8.95
N LYS A 234 8.90 15.02 -7.72
CA LYS A 234 8.05 14.21 -6.83
C LYS A 234 7.14 15.05 -5.93
N GLN A 235 7.39 16.36 -5.81
CA GLN A 235 6.54 17.31 -5.07
C GLN A 235 5.33 17.69 -5.91
#